data_AF-A0A448Z2U7-F1
#
_entry.id   AF-A0A448Z2U7-F1
#
_cell.length_a   1.000
_cell.length_b   1.000
_cell.length_c   1.000
_cell.angle_alpha   90.00
_cell.angle_beta   90.00
_cell.angle_gamma   90.00
#
_symmetry.space_group_name_H-M   'P 1'
#
loop_
_entity.id
_entity.type
_entity.pdbx_description
1 polymer ?
#
loop_
_entity_poly.entity_id
_entity_poly.type
_entity_poly.pdbx_seq_one_letter_code
_entity_poly.pdbx_strand_id
1 'polypeptide(L)'
;MAEAEPTTAEQIAEYESQLAGIVELLEASPGDESLLALKRDLEELLELSRAGSTGAGGGAPPDPELPLPPPPLPPPPPPAPGPSTASAAGEAAPTVAAAAEPASAAGKERPHKAKKSGSKKPKKVRDFVLPDHLVPNDTDTEAERNKKRRAAKSLKNKWRLQKKEIESNNRQKSWQSFQKKGHVSTGSIFATKEGINDRVGVVSKKKLTDFGARKRHK
;
A
#
# COMPACT_ATOMS: atom_id res chain seq x y z
N MET A 1 18.66 31.11 18.85
CA MET A 1 18.15 31.63 17.56
C MET A 1 17.16 30.60 17.09
N ALA A 2 15.91 31.00 16.83
CA ALA A 2 14.97 30.15 16.10
C ALA A 2 15.19 30.46 14.62
N GLU A 3 15.55 29.45 13.83
CA GLU A 3 15.55 29.58 12.38
C GLU A 3 14.08 29.67 11.96
N ALA A 4 13.73 30.71 11.18
CA ALA A 4 12.39 30.84 10.67
C ALA A 4 12.23 29.83 9.53
N GLU A 5 11.33 28.87 9.70
CA GLU A 5 10.89 27.97 8.63
C GLU A 5 10.44 28.82 7.43
N PRO A 6 10.90 28.54 6.20
CA PRO A 6 10.55 29.32 5.03
C PRO A 6 9.04 29.29 4.83
N THR A 7 8.44 30.46 4.60
CA THR A 7 7.00 30.56 4.43
C THR A 7 6.58 29.83 3.15
N THR A 8 5.37 29.28 3.14
CA THR A 8 4.83 28.58 1.96
C THR A 8 4.78 29.48 0.72
N ALA A 9 4.68 30.81 0.91
CA ALA A 9 4.78 31.79 -0.15
C ALA A 9 6.19 31.88 -0.77
N GLU A 10 7.25 31.85 0.05
CA GLU A 10 8.64 31.84 -0.43
C GLU A 10 8.96 30.54 -1.18
N GLN A 11 8.46 29.40 -0.69
CA GLN A 11 8.60 28.10 -1.38
C GLN A 11 7.91 28.11 -2.76
N ILE A 12 6.71 28.68 -2.86
CA ILE A 12 5.99 28.85 -4.14
C ILE A 12 6.80 29.72 -5.11
N ALA A 13 7.35 30.84 -4.65
CA ALA A 13 8.19 31.72 -5.48
C ALA A 13 9.49 31.04 -5.95
N GLU A 14 10.10 30.19 -5.13
CA GLU A 14 11.27 29.41 -5.51
C GLU A 14 10.94 28.39 -6.62
N TYR A 15 9.83 27.64 -6.50
CA TYR A 15 9.41 26.70 -7.54
C TYR A 15 9.04 27.40 -8.85
N GLU A 16 8.43 28.59 -8.82
CA GLU A 16 8.16 29.40 -10.01
C GLU A 16 9.46 29.84 -10.71
N SER A 17 10.48 30.22 -9.94
CA SER A 17 11.82 30.54 -10.46
C SER A 17 12.52 29.33 -11.09
N GLN A 18 12.45 28.16 -10.44
CA GLN A 18 12.99 26.90 -10.99
C GLN A 18 12.30 26.51 -12.31
N LEU A 19 10.97 26.68 -12.39
CA LEU A 19 10.19 26.39 -13.59
C LEU A 19 10.60 27.30 -14.76
N ALA A 20 10.85 28.59 -14.51
CA ALA A 20 11.35 29.52 -15.53
C ALA A 20 12.70 29.06 -16.12
N GLY A 21 13.67 28.66 -15.28
CA GLY A 21 14.96 28.14 -15.74
C GLY A 21 14.85 26.83 -16.53
N ILE A 22 13.90 25.95 -16.17
CA ILE A 22 13.63 24.72 -16.95
C ILE A 22 13.01 25.04 -18.30
N VAL A 23 12.16 26.07 -18.40
CA VAL A 23 11.60 26.53 -19.69
C VAL A 23 12.70 27.06 -20.60
N GLU A 24 13.65 27.86 -20.09
CA GLU A 24 14.81 28.34 -20.85
C GLU A 24 15.68 27.18 -21.38
N LEU A 25 15.94 26.16 -20.54
CA LEU A 25 16.65 24.94 -20.97
C LEU A 25 15.88 24.13 -22.02
N LEU A 26 14.54 24.11 -21.95
CA LEU A 26 13.69 23.46 -22.96
C LEU A 26 13.63 24.24 -24.28
N GLU A 27 13.82 25.56 -24.28
CA GLU A 27 13.99 26.34 -25.51
C GLU A 27 15.31 25.98 -26.21
N ALA A 28 16.37 25.76 -25.44
CA ALA A 28 17.67 25.29 -25.96
C ALA A 28 17.66 23.80 -26.35
N SER A 29 16.76 22.98 -25.79
CA SER A 29 16.71 21.52 -26.02
C SER A 29 15.28 20.95 -25.87
N PRO A 30 14.39 21.18 -26.87
CA PRO A 30 12.96 20.83 -26.77
C PRO A 30 12.66 19.32 -26.79
N GLY A 31 13.68 18.48 -27.01
CA GLY A 31 13.57 17.01 -27.02
C GLY A 31 13.98 16.32 -25.72
N ASP A 32 14.38 17.06 -24.67
CA ASP A 32 14.80 16.44 -23.41
C ASP A 32 13.58 15.99 -22.57
N GLU A 33 13.30 14.69 -22.62
CA GLU A 33 12.22 14.06 -21.85
C GLU A 33 12.38 14.26 -20.33
N SER A 34 13.60 14.42 -19.81
CA SER A 34 13.86 14.58 -18.38
C SER A 34 13.45 15.97 -17.88
N LEU A 35 13.74 17.03 -18.65
CA LEU A 35 13.28 18.38 -18.37
C LEU A 35 11.76 18.51 -18.53
N LEU A 36 11.17 17.83 -19.53
CA LEU A 36 9.72 17.76 -19.71
C LEU A 36 9.00 16.99 -18.59
N ALA A 37 9.66 16.03 -17.93
CA ALA A 37 9.13 15.37 -16.75
C ALA A 37 9.22 16.29 -15.53
N LEU A 38 10.41 16.86 -15.26
CA LEU A 38 10.65 17.74 -14.11
C LEU A 38 9.74 18.98 -14.11
N LYS A 39 9.47 19.56 -15.30
CA LYS A 39 8.51 20.66 -15.45
C LYS A 39 7.12 20.29 -14.94
N ARG A 40 6.61 19.10 -15.30
CA ARG A 40 5.28 18.64 -14.87
C ARG A 40 5.20 18.38 -13.37
N ASP A 41 6.25 17.78 -12.81
CA ASP A 41 6.32 17.52 -11.36
C ASP A 41 6.32 18.83 -10.55
N LEU A 42 7.00 19.89 -11.03
CA LEU A 42 6.97 21.23 -10.43
C LEU A 42 5.62 21.94 -10.59
N GLU A 43 4.96 21.78 -11.74
CA GLU A 43 3.59 22.27 -11.95
C GLU A 43 2.60 21.62 -10.96
N GLU A 44 2.69 20.29 -10.74
CA GLU A 44 1.87 19.57 -9.73
C GLU A 44 2.17 20.03 -8.30
N LEU A 45 3.44 20.25 -7.94
CA LEU A 45 3.82 20.79 -6.62
C LEU A 45 3.31 22.21 -6.38
N LEU A 46 3.29 23.07 -7.41
CA LEU A 46 2.70 24.40 -7.33
C LEU A 46 1.17 24.34 -7.15
N GLU A 47 0.47 23.46 -7.86
CA GLU A 47 -0.97 23.24 -7.67
C GLU A 47 -1.29 22.76 -6.24
N LEU A 48 -0.55 21.76 -5.73
CA LEU A 48 -0.71 21.24 -4.38
C LEU A 48 -0.42 22.30 -3.31
N SER A 49 0.66 23.09 -3.48
CA SER A 49 1.04 24.16 -2.55
C SER A 49 0.00 25.29 -2.52
N ARG A 50 -0.50 25.71 -3.69
CA ARG A 50 -1.56 26.72 -3.80
C ARG A 50 -2.88 26.22 -3.19
N ALA A 51 -3.29 24.99 -3.50
CA ALA A 51 -4.50 24.39 -2.93
C ALA A 51 -4.42 24.24 -1.40
N GLY A 52 -3.28 23.82 -0.87
CA GLY A 52 -3.01 23.75 0.57
C GLY A 52 -3.04 25.12 1.25
N SER A 53 -2.43 26.13 0.63
CA SER A 53 -2.42 27.50 1.16
C SER A 53 -3.82 28.13 1.18
N THR A 54 -4.66 27.92 0.16
CA THR A 54 -6.02 28.48 0.13
C THR A 54 -6.95 27.85 1.18
N GLY A 55 -6.67 26.61 1.61
CA GLY A 55 -7.48 25.90 2.62
C GLY A 55 -7.34 26.41 4.06
N ALA A 56 -6.27 27.14 4.40
CA ALA A 56 -6.00 27.61 5.77
C ALA A 56 -6.39 29.08 6.02
N GLY A 57 -6.62 29.87 4.96
CA GLY A 57 -6.94 31.30 5.02
C GLY A 57 -8.43 31.63 5.14
N GLY A 58 -9.26 30.67 5.56
CA GLY A 58 -10.70 30.86 5.71
C GLY A 58 -11.02 31.84 6.85
N GLY A 59 -11.17 33.12 6.51
CA GLY A 59 -11.61 34.14 7.45
C GLY A 59 -12.99 33.78 8.02
N ALA A 60 -13.02 33.46 9.31
CA ALA A 60 -14.27 33.27 10.02
C ALA A 60 -15.04 34.61 10.04
N PRO A 61 -16.35 34.64 9.69
CA PRO A 61 -17.19 35.74 10.12
C PRO A 61 -17.18 35.80 11.67
N PRO A 62 -17.43 36.96 12.29
CA PRO A 62 -17.53 37.05 13.75
C PRO A 62 -18.71 36.21 14.23
N ASP A 63 -18.40 35.01 14.74
CA ASP A 63 -19.36 33.99 15.14
C ASP A 63 -19.99 34.39 16.49
N PRO A 64 -21.33 34.55 16.58
CA PRO A 64 -22.00 34.92 17.82
C PRO A 64 -21.98 33.75 18.82
N GLU A 65 -21.02 33.79 19.75
CA GLU A 65 -21.03 33.12 21.05
C GLU A 65 -21.55 31.66 21.04
N LEU A 66 -20.79 30.77 20.39
CA LEU A 66 -21.03 29.34 20.48
C LEU A 66 -20.85 28.84 21.94
N PRO A 67 -21.79 28.07 22.50
CA PRO A 67 -21.73 27.60 23.87
C PRO A 67 -20.53 26.67 24.08
N LEU A 68 -19.89 26.80 25.25
CA LEU A 68 -18.68 26.06 25.64
C LEU A 68 -18.84 24.54 25.40
N PRO A 69 -17.80 23.86 24.89
CA PRO A 69 -17.85 22.42 24.69
C PRO A 69 -18.05 21.71 26.04
N PRO A 70 -18.91 20.68 26.11
CA PRO A 70 -19.08 19.91 27.34
C PRO A 70 -17.75 19.27 27.77
N PRO A 71 -17.53 19.08 29.08
CA PRO A 71 -16.28 18.52 29.59
C PRO A 71 -16.03 17.11 29.00
N PRO A 72 -14.77 16.71 28.82
CA PRO A 72 -14.43 15.42 28.21
C PRO A 72 -15.06 14.29 29.02
N LEU A 73 -15.82 13.43 28.32
CA LEU A 73 -16.40 12.23 28.92
C LEU A 73 -15.28 11.35 29.50
N PRO A 74 -15.51 10.71 30.67
CA PRO A 74 -14.52 9.81 31.25
C PRO A 74 -14.20 8.68 30.27
N PRO A 75 -12.94 8.17 30.25
CA PRO A 75 -12.56 7.10 29.35
C PRO A 75 -13.46 5.87 29.57
N PRO A 76 -13.89 5.19 28.49
CA PRO A 76 -14.72 4.01 28.63
C PRO A 76 -13.99 2.93 29.45
N PRO A 77 -14.71 2.18 30.31
CA PRO A 77 -14.10 1.09 31.07
C PRO A 77 -13.46 0.07 30.10
N PRO A 78 -12.35 -0.58 30.49
CA PRO A 78 -11.71 -1.57 29.63
C PRO A 78 -12.72 -2.68 29.28
N PRO A 79 -12.74 -3.15 28.02
CA PRO A 79 -13.66 -4.19 27.61
C PRO A 79 -13.41 -5.44 28.46
N ALA A 80 -14.47 -5.95 29.11
CA ALA A 80 -14.39 -7.18 29.89
C ALA A 80 -13.88 -8.32 28.99
N PRO A 81 -13.05 -9.24 29.52
CA PRO A 81 -12.56 -10.38 28.76
C PRO A 81 -13.76 -11.25 28.33
N GLY A 82 -14.07 -11.21 27.03
CA GLY A 82 -15.21 -11.95 26.47
C GLY A 82 -15.04 -13.46 26.65
N PRO A 83 -16.13 -14.21 26.95
CA PRO A 83 -16.05 -15.65 27.09
C PRO A 83 -15.66 -16.29 25.75
N SER A 84 -14.71 -17.22 25.82
CA SER A 84 -14.36 -18.10 24.69
C SER A 84 -15.43 -19.19 24.50
N THR A 85 -15.43 -19.81 23.31
CA THR A 85 -16.42 -20.80 22.82
C THR A 85 -17.78 -20.19 22.37
N ALA A 86 -18.49 -20.69 21.36
CA ALA A 86 -18.31 -21.92 20.56
C ALA A 86 -18.74 -21.74 19.08
N SER A 87 -18.40 -22.72 18.26
CA SER A 87 -18.81 -22.87 16.84
C SER A 87 -20.27 -23.36 16.71
N ALA A 88 -21.06 -22.78 15.81
CA ALA A 88 -22.29 -23.36 15.27
C ALA A 88 -22.59 -22.85 13.84
N ALA A 89 -23.27 -23.66 13.03
CA ALA A 89 -23.54 -23.41 11.61
C ALA A 89 -25.02 -23.04 11.34
N GLY A 90 -25.32 -22.61 10.10
CA GLY A 90 -26.66 -22.28 9.60
C GLY A 90 -26.61 -20.94 8.83
N GLU A 91 -26.59 -20.88 7.49
CA GLU A 91 -27.63 -21.31 6.53
C GLU A 91 -28.85 -20.38 6.49
N ALA A 92 -28.86 -19.46 5.52
CA ALA A 92 -30.06 -18.96 4.84
C ALA A 92 -29.65 -18.22 3.54
N ALA A 93 -30.32 -18.52 2.44
CA ALA A 93 -30.04 -18.00 1.09
C ALA A 93 -31.10 -16.94 0.66
N PRO A 94 -30.98 -16.27 -0.51
CA PRO A 94 -31.69 -15.03 -0.81
C PRO A 94 -33.00 -15.19 -1.61
N THR A 95 -33.77 -14.09 -1.62
CA THR A 95 -34.98 -13.80 -2.42
C THR A 95 -35.00 -12.28 -2.68
N VAL A 96 -35.64 -11.65 -3.69
CA VAL A 96 -36.27 -11.98 -5.00
C VAL A 96 -36.26 -10.64 -5.81
N ALA A 97 -36.54 -10.48 -7.11
CA ALA A 97 -37.11 -11.35 -8.16
C ALA A 97 -36.57 -10.96 -9.57
N ALA A 98 -36.99 -11.70 -10.60
CA ALA A 98 -37.48 -11.25 -11.93
C ALA A 98 -36.64 -10.28 -12.83
N ALA A 99 -36.48 -10.51 -14.15
CA ALA A 99 -36.92 -11.61 -15.01
C ALA A 99 -36.11 -11.66 -16.34
N ALA A 100 -36.42 -12.66 -17.19
CA ALA A 100 -35.97 -12.91 -18.58
C ALA A 100 -34.76 -13.87 -18.78
N GLU A 101 -35.09 -15.16 -18.81
CA GLU A 101 -34.39 -16.26 -19.48
C GLU A 101 -34.71 -16.26 -21.02
N PRO A 102 -34.06 -17.03 -21.93
CA PRO A 102 -33.81 -18.48 -21.76
C PRO A 102 -32.53 -19.15 -22.34
N ALA A 103 -32.05 -20.14 -21.58
CA ALA A 103 -31.76 -21.53 -21.98
C ALA A 103 -30.56 -21.95 -22.87
N SER A 104 -30.10 -23.17 -22.55
CA SER A 104 -29.26 -24.11 -23.32
C SER A 104 -27.72 -23.89 -23.28
N ALA A 105 -26.85 -24.89 -23.06
CA ALA A 105 -27.02 -26.34 -22.97
C ALA A 105 -26.07 -27.01 -21.94
N ALA A 106 -26.34 -28.28 -21.60
CA ALA A 106 -25.64 -29.07 -20.58
C ALA A 106 -24.23 -29.57 -20.96
N GLY A 107 -23.39 -29.86 -19.96
CA GLY A 107 -21.98 -30.25 -20.18
C GLY A 107 -21.25 -30.98 -19.04
N LYS A 108 -21.79 -32.13 -18.59
CA LYS A 108 -21.16 -33.31 -17.93
C LYS A 108 -19.99 -33.18 -16.92
N GLU A 109 -20.11 -34.01 -15.88
CA GLU A 109 -19.15 -34.24 -14.78
C GLU A 109 -17.72 -34.65 -15.20
N ARG A 110 -16.75 -34.41 -14.28
CA ARG A 110 -15.90 -35.49 -13.74
C ARG A 110 -15.05 -35.07 -12.52
N PRO A 111 -14.93 -35.88 -11.46
CA PRO A 111 -14.02 -35.62 -10.35
C PRO A 111 -12.57 -35.92 -10.76
N HIS A 112 -11.75 -34.88 -10.90
CA HIS A 112 -10.34 -35.05 -11.26
C HIS A 112 -9.51 -35.52 -10.07
N LYS A 113 -8.95 -36.74 -10.17
CA LYS A 113 -7.97 -37.33 -9.24
C LYS A 113 -6.91 -36.30 -8.83
N ALA A 114 -6.66 -36.18 -7.53
CA ALA A 114 -5.64 -35.31 -6.95
C ALA A 114 -4.22 -35.71 -7.42
N LYS A 115 -3.78 -35.13 -8.54
CA LYS A 115 -2.38 -35.24 -8.98
C LYS A 115 -1.49 -34.51 -7.97
N LYS A 116 -0.69 -35.31 -7.26
CA LYS A 116 0.44 -34.93 -6.38
C LYS A 116 1.06 -33.60 -6.85
N SER A 117 0.91 -32.56 -6.04
CA SER A 117 1.26 -31.18 -6.40
C SER A 117 2.77 -30.98 -6.44
N GLY A 118 3.38 -31.38 -7.55
CA GLY A 118 4.76 -31.01 -7.89
C GLY A 118 4.94 -29.50 -7.70
N SER A 119 6.06 -29.10 -7.09
CA SER A 119 6.33 -27.77 -6.55
C SER A 119 6.21 -26.68 -7.62
N LYS A 120 4.99 -26.17 -7.82
CA LYS A 120 4.72 -25.06 -8.72
C LYS A 120 5.47 -23.84 -8.20
N LYS A 121 6.59 -23.53 -8.88
CA LYS A 121 7.38 -22.31 -8.69
C LYS A 121 6.42 -21.12 -8.56
N PRO A 122 6.68 -20.16 -7.65
CA PRO A 122 5.75 -19.06 -7.40
C PRO A 122 5.41 -18.38 -8.73
N LYS A 123 4.11 -18.22 -8.99
CA LYS A 123 3.61 -17.57 -10.20
C LYS A 123 4.16 -16.14 -10.21
N LYS A 124 5.19 -15.89 -11.04
CA LYS A 124 5.63 -14.53 -11.32
C LYS A 124 4.44 -13.79 -11.93
N VAL A 125 4.07 -12.65 -11.35
CA VAL A 125 3.06 -11.77 -11.95
C VAL A 125 3.61 -11.36 -13.31
N ARG A 126 2.90 -11.69 -14.39
CA ARG A 126 3.25 -11.16 -15.71
C ARG A 126 2.86 -9.69 -15.78
N ASP A 127 3.68 -8.91 -16.47
CA ASP A 127 3.43 -7.49 -16.68
C ASP A 127 2.07 -7.27 -17.36
N PHE A 128 1.41 -6.17 -17.02
CA PHE A 128 0.08 -5.87 -17.49
C PHE A 128 0.11 -5.44 -18.96
N VAL A 129 -0.21 -6.37 -19.86
CA VAL A 129 -0.51 -6.05 -21.26
C VAL A 129 -2.02 -5.84 -21.38
N LEU A 130 -2.43 -4.65 -21.79
CA LEU A 130 -3.83 -4.39 -22.13
C LEU A 130 -4.15 -5.09 -23.46
N PRO A 131 -5.24 -5.87 -23.58
CA PRO A 131 -5.59 -6.51 -24.84
C PRO A 131 -5.92 -5.47 -25.93
N ASP A 132 -5.49 -5.73 -27.15
CA ASP A 132 -5.56 -4.80 -28.28
C ASP A 132 -6.98 -4.28 -28.57
N HIS A 133 -7.98 -5.18 -28.55
CA HIS A 133 -9.40 -4.83 -28.72
C HIS A 133 -10.00 -3.92 -27.62
N LEU A 134 -9.28 -3.69 -26.50
CA LEU A 134 -9.66 -2.78 -25.42
C LEU A 134 -9.01 -1.39 -25.54
N VAL A 135 -8.14 -1.19 -26.52
CA VAL A 135 -7.64 0.14 -26.91
C VAL A 135 -8.77 0.90 -27.62
N PRO A 136 -9.13 2.12 -27.17
CA PRO A 136 -10.06 2.97 -27.90
C PRO A 136 -9.41 3.45 -29.20
N ASN A 137 -10.08 3.18 -30.32
CA ASN A 137 -9.66 3.63 -31.65
C ASN A 137 -10.44 4.90 -32.03
N ASP A 138 -9.88 5.72 -32.90
CA ASP A 138 -10.54 6.96 -33.35
C ASP A 138 -11.78 6.70 -34.24
N THR A 139 -11.91 5.49 -34.76
CA THR A 139 -13.09 5.01 -35.50
C THR A 139 -14.25 4.55 -34.61
N ASP A 140 -14.03 4.35 -33.31
CA ASP A 140 -15.06 3.84 -32.39
C ASP A 140 -16.08 4.93 -32.03
N THR A 141 -17.36 4.56 -31.89
CA THR A 141 -18.37 5.49 -31.36
C THR A 141 -18.08 5.86 -29.90
N GLU A 142 -18.56 7.02 -29.44
CA GLU A 142 -18.34 7.49 -28.06
C GLU A 142 -18.77 6.47 -26.98
N ALA A 143 -19.89 5.78 -27.24
CA ALA A 143 -20.42 4.73 -26.38
C ALA A 143 -19.45 3.53 -26.29
N GLU A 144 -18.84 3.14 -27.40
CA GLU A 144 -17.86 2.04 -27.47
C GLU A 144 -16.53 2.43 -26.83
N ARG A 145 -16.03 3.66 -27.09
CA ARG A 145 -14.85 4.21 -26.40
C ARG A 145 -15.05 4.20 -24.89
N ASN A 146 -16.24 4.56 -24.39
CA ASN A 146 -16.56 4.51 -22.96
C ASN A 146 -16.61 3.07 -22.43
N LYS A 147 -17.24 2.12 -23.15
CA LYS A 147 -17.23 0.68 -22.81
C LYS A 147 -15.79 0.13 -22.71
N LYS A 148 -14.95 0.37 -23.73
CA LYS A 148 -13.52 -0.01 -23.76
C LYS A 148 -12.75 0.59 -22.57
N ARG A 149 -12.87 1.90 -22.33
CA ARG A 149 -12.25 2.59 -21.18
C ARG A 149 -12.66 1.97 -19.83
N ARG A 150 -13.94 1.66 -19.63
CA ARG A 150 -14.45 1.01 -18.39
C ARG A 150 -13.90 -0.40 -18.21
N ALA A 151 -13.90 -1.21 -19.27
CA ALA A 151 -13.38 -2.56 -19.25
C ALA A 151 -11.85 -2.60 -19.03
N ALA A 152 -11.09 -1.70 -19.66
CA ALA A 152 -9.66 -1.53 -19.44
C ALA A 152 -9.35 -1.13 -17.98
N LYS A 153 -10.10 -0.18 -17.40
CA LYS A 153 -10.00 0.18 -15.96
C LYS A 153 -10.29 -1.03 -15.04
N SER A 154 -11.33 -1.81 -15.33
CA SER A 154 -11.68 -3.02 -14.58
C SER A 154 -10.56 -4.07 -14.64
N LEU A 155 -9.98 -4.31 -15.82
CA LEU A 155 -8.88 -5.25 -16.01
C LEU A 155 -7.61 -4.81 -15.27
N LYS A 156 -7.25 -3.52 -15.34
CA LYS A 156 -6.12 -2.93 -14.58
C LYS A 156 -6.33 -3.04 -13.07
N ASN A 157 -7.56 -2.88 -12.57
CA ASN A 157 -7.88 -3.07 -11.16
C ASN A 157 -7.74 -4.54 -10.73
N LYS A 158 -8.30 -5.48 -11.51
CA LYS A 158 -8.14 -6.94 -11.28
C LYS A 158 -6.66 -7.35 -11.21
N TRP A 159 -5.82 -6.84 -12.12
CA TRP A 159 -4.38 -7.11 -12.09
C TRP A 159 -3.68 -6.52 -10.86
N ARG A 160 -4.03 -5.28 -10.45
CA ARG A 160 -3.52 -4.67 -9.20
C ARG A 160 -3.88 -5.51 -7.97
N LEU A 161 -5.10 -6.03 -7.89
CA LEU A 161 -5.54 -6.92 -6.80
C LEU A 161 -4.78 -8.25 -6.83
N GLN A 162 -4.66 -8.90 -7.98
CA GLN A 162 -3.88 -10.15 -8.11
C GLN A 162 -2.40 -9.96 -7.76
N LYS A 163 -1.79 -8.82 -8.12
CA LYS A 163 -0.41 -8.49 -7.73
C LYS A 163 -0.27 -8.42 -6.20
N LYS A 164 -1.16 -7.68 -5.52
CA LYS A 164 -1.21 -7.59 -4.05
C LYS A 164 -1.45 -8.96 -3.39
N GLU A 165 -2.35 -9.77 -3.94
CA GLU A 165 -2.66 -11.11 -3.42
C GLU A 165 -1.48 -12.08 -3.57
N ILE A 166 -0.75 -12.02 -4.68
CA ILE A 166 0.45 -12.84 -4.90
C ILE A 166 1.57 -12.39 -3.94
N GLU A 167 1.73 -11.10 -3.72
CA GLU A 167 2.69 -10.54 -2.76
C GLU A 167 2.37 -10.97 -1.32
N SER A 168 1.11 -10.83 -0.87
CA SER A 168 0.70 -11.24 0.48
C SER A 168 0.85 -12.75 0.69
N ASN A 169 0.48 -13.57 -0.30
CA ASN A 169 0.72 -15.02 -0.29
C ASN A 169 2.21 -15.36 -0.22
N ASN A 170 3.07 -14.65 -0.95
CA ASN A 170 4.51 -14.86 -0.89
C ASN A 170 5.08 -14.47 0.47
N ARG A 171 4.59 -13.38 1.08
CA ARG A 171 4.96 -12.95 2.44
C ARG A 171 4.55 -13.99 3.50
N GLN A 172 3.31 -14.49 3.43
CA GLN A 172 2.82 -15.57 4.30
C GLN A 172 3.64 -16.86 4.14
N LYS A 173 3.94 -17.28 2.90
CA LYS A 173 4.79 -18.47 2.65
C LYS A 173 6.21 -18.28 3.16
N SER A 174 6.78 -17.09 2.98
CA SER A 174 8.09 -16.74 3.55
C SER A 174 8.07 -16.84 5.08
N TRP A 175 7.07 -16.28 5.73
CA TRP A 175 6.90 -16.34 7.20
C TRP A 175 6.69 -17.78 7.72
N GLN A 176 5.82 -18.57 7.08
CA GLN A 176 5.66 -19.99 7.40
C GLN A 176 6.96 -20.78 7.19
N SER A 177 7.74 -20.46 6.14
CA SER A 177 9.04 -21.08 5.90
C SER A 177 10.07 -20.68 6.97
N PHE A 178 10.01 -19.44 7.48
CA PHE A 178 10.85 -18.98 8.59
C PHE A 178 10.49 -19.72 9.89
N GLN A 179 9.21 -19.86 10.23
CA GLN A 179 8.78 -20.67 11.39
C GLN A 179 9.22 -22.13 11.27
N LYS A 180 9.03 -22.77 10.11
CA LYS A 180 9.42 -24.17 9.90
C LYS A 180 10.94 -24.38 9.87
N LYS A 181 11.69 -23.44 9.31
CA LYS A 181 13.17 -23.46 9.30
C LYS A 181 13.77 -23.03 10.66
N GLY A 182 12.96 -22.37 11.48
CA GLY A 182 13.24 -21.99 12.86
C GLY A 182 12.89 -23.07 13.90
N HIS A 183 12.66 -24.33 13.50
CA HIS A 183 12.69 -25.47 14.44
C HIS A 183 14.14 -25.74 14.90
N VAL A 184 14.71 -24.75 15.58
CA VAL A 184 15.92 -24.88 16.38
C VAL A 184 15.52 -25.68 17.62
N SER A 185 15.91 -26.96 17.62
CA SER A 185 16.12 -27.83 18.79
C SER A 185 15.60 -27.29 20.14
N THR A 186 14.35 -27.60 20.47
CA THR A 186 13.77 -27.82 21.82
C THR A 186 14.37 -27.03 23.01
N GLY A 187 14.71 -25.76 22.80
CA GLY A 187 15.33 -24.88 23.77
C GLY A 187 14.97 -23.46 23.42
N SER A 188 14.43 -22.72 24.39
CA SER A 188 14.05 -21.33 24.18
C SER A 188 15.27 -20.51 23.74
N ILE A 189 15.08 -19.54 22.86
CA ILE A 189 16.13 -18.56 22.51
C ILE A 189 16.50 -17.71 23.74
N PHE A 190 15.62 -17.70 24.76
CA PHE A 190 15.85 -17.12 26.09
C PHE A 190 16.13 -18.19 27.17
N ALA A 191 16.25 -19.48 26.83
CA ALA A 191 16.77 -20.46 27.77
C ALA A 191 18.28 -20.23 27.87
N THR A 192 18.67 -19.47 28.88
CA THR A 192 20.01 -19.55 29.44
C THR A 192 20.35 -21.01 29.66
N LYS A 193 21.52 -21.47 29.20
CA LYS A 193 22.06 -22.74 29.71
C LYS A 193 22.14 -22.64 31.23
N GLU A 194 22.05 -23.79 31.89
CA GLU A 194 21.82 -23.93 33.33
C GLU A 194 23.04 -23.56 34.21
N GLY A 195 23.85 -22.58 33.78
CA GLY A 195 25.01 -22.04 34.47
C GLY A 195 24.85 -20.53 34.71
N ILE A 196 24.89 -20.13 35.98
CA ILE A 196 24.64 -18.76 36.50
C ILE A 196 25.56 -17.68 35.89
N ASN A 197 26.63 -18.04 35.18
CA ASN A 197 27.63 -17.13 34.61
C ASN A 197 27.49 -16.88 33.08
N ASP A 198 26.49 -17.46 32.40
CA ASP A 198 26.38 -17.33 30.93
C ASP A 198 25.85 -15.93 30.53
N ARG A 199 26.77 -15.01 30.19
CA ARG A 199 26.45 -13.62 29.88
C ARG A 199 25.69 -13.50 28.56
N VAL A 200 24.59 -12.75 28.55
CA VAL A 200 23.78 -12.46 27.35
C VAL A 200 24.57 -11.58 26.37
N GLY A 201 25.34 -12.21 25.49
CA GLY A 201 26.09 -11.56 24.40
C GLY A 201 25.38 -11.72 23.05
N VAL A 202 25.46 -10.70 22.20
CA VAL A 202 24.98 -10.80 20.80
C VAL A 202 25.96 -11.66 20.00
N VAL A 203 25.67 -12.96 19.89
CA VAL A 203 26.52 -13.91 19.16
C VAL A 203 26.38 -13.71 17.65
N SER A 204 27.22 -12.84 17.09
CA SER A 204 27.43 -12.81 15.64
C SER A 204 28.11 -14.11 15.18
N LYS A 205 27.72 -14.65 14.02
CA LYS A 205 28.03 -16.03 13.56
C LYS A 205 29.51 -16.41 13.40
N LYS A 206 30.48 -15.55 13.73
CA LYS A 206 31.91 -15.82 13.47
C LYS A 206 32.91 -15.39 14.54
N LYS A 207 32.46 -14.75 15.63
CA LYS A 207 33.21 -14.52 16.89
C LYS A 207 32.29 -13.89 17.92
N LEU A 208 32.51 -14.21 19.19
CA LEU A 208 31.93 -13.44 20.31
C LEU A 208 32.45 -12.00 20.17
N THR A 209 31.58 -11.01 20.04
CA THR A 209 31.99 -9.61 20.01
C THR A 209 32.33 -9.21 21.44
N ASP A 210 33.58 -9.44 21.81
CA ASP A 210 34.12 -8.99 23.08
C ASP A 210 33.99 -7.47 23.16
N PHE A 211 33.38 -6.95 24.22
CA PHE A 211 33.21 -5.52 24.44
C PHE A 211 34.53 -4.93 24.95
N GLY A 212 35.55 -4.96 24.08
CA GLY A 212 36.88 -4.43 24.34
C GLY A 212 36.79 -3.02 24.90
N ALA A 213 37.45 -2.80 26.04
CA ALA A 213 37.30 -1.60 26.84
C ALA A 213 37.49 -0.34 25.97
N ARG A 214 36.39 0.41 25.76
CA ARG A 214 36.41 1.65 24.98
C ARG A 214 37.34 2.63 25.65
N LYS A 215 38.53 2.85 25.06
CA LYS A 215 39.45 3.91 25.47
C LYS A 215 38.69 5.23 25.43
N ARG A 216 38.41 5.80 26.61
CA ARG A 216 37.98 7.19 26.72
C ARG A 216 39.14 8.04 26.20
N HIS A 217 38.90 8.80 25.13
CA HIS A 217 39.78 9.91 24.81
C HIS A 217 39.75 10.89 25.99
N LYS A 218 40.92 11.43 26.32
CA LYS A 218 41.15 12.38 27.40
C LYS A 218 41.46 13.74 26.78
#